data_AF-A0A3D4AE95-F1
#
_entry.id   AF-A0A3D4AE95-F1
#
_cell.length_a   1.000
_cell.length_b   1.000
_cell.length_c   1.000
_cell.angle_alpha   90.00
_cell.angle_beta   90.00
_cell.angle_gamma   90.00
#
_symmetry.space_group_name_H-M   'P 1'
#
loop_
_entity.id
_entity.type
_entity.pdbx_description
1 polymer ?
#
loop_
_entity_poly.entity_id
_entity_poly.type
_entity_poly.pdbx_seq_one_letter_code
_entity_poly.pdbx_strand_id
1 'polypeptide(L)'
;MIKNDSCGNIIWQKQYSYNETSFDDFVEIIEFANGDLLMLASSQNDGIGGFYNIMIWKLSPSGNVLWTKYYGGDNSTSGNSITFNKNRNSLLIAGYLERPGLKQRGYLLEIDTSGNIMHEREVIMNSVAYSAKARVACKYAFALPDATIMGIVTSEDRDSVYAVNWTVILISFG
;
A
#
# COMPACT_ATOMS: atom_id res chain seq x y z
N MET A 1 8.24 6.19 -15.52
CA MET A 1 8.92 4.91 -15.16
C MET A 1 9.87 4.52 -16.27
N ILE A 2 11.01 3.96 -15.90
CA ILE A 2 12.05 3.50 -16.82
C ILE A 2 12.42 2.07 -16.41
N LYS A 3 12.46 1.14 -17.36
CA LYS A 3 13.03 -0.20 -17.17
C LYS A 3 14.35 -0.28 -17.95
N ASN A 4 15.40 -0.69 -17.26
CA ASN A 4 16.74 -0.84 -17.83
C ASN A 4 17.19 -2.30 -17.79
N ASP A 5 18.12 -2.67 -18.66
CA ASP A 5 18.86 -3.92 -18.55
C ASP A 5 19.98 -3.82 -17.49
N SER A 6 20.71 -4.92 -17.27
CA SER A 6 21.82 -4.97 -16.30
C SER A 6 22.99 -4.04 -16.66
N CYS A 7 23.07 -3.58 -17.90
CA CYS A 7 24.09 -2.66 -18.39
C CYS A 7 23.64 -1.19 -18.31
N GLY A 8 22.40 -0.94 -17.88
CA GLY A 8 21.82 0.40 -17.80
C GLY A 8 21.19 0.91 -19.09
N ASN A 9 21.08 0.08 -20.14
CA ASN A 9 20.37 0.48 -21.36
C ASN A 9 18.86 0.48 -21.11
N ILE A 10 18.17 1.50 -21.65
CA ILE A 10 16.72 1.61 -21.54
C ILE A 10 16.06 0.53 -22.40
N ILE A 11 15.33 -0.39 -21.75
CA ILE A 11 14.45 -1.36 -22.40
C ILE A 11 13.16 -0.65 -22.82
N TRP A 12 12.57 0.11 -21.89
CA TRP A 12 11.44 0.98 -22.19
C TRP A 12 11.34 2.13 -21.20
N GLN A 13 10.71 3.21 -21.64
CA GLN A 13 10.37 4.36 -20.82
C GLN A 13 8.93 4.74 -21.10
N LYS A 14 8.14 4.87 -20.03
CA LYS A 14 6.74 5.26 -20.11
C LYS A 14 6.39 6.25 -19.02
N GLN A 15 5.69 7.29 -19.41
CA GLN A 15 4.98 8.14 -18.48
C GLN A 15 3.61 7.53 -18.26
N TYR A 16 3.23 7.47 -17.00
CA TYR A 16 1.88 7.13 -16.63
C TYR A 16 1.30 8.35 -15.93
N SER A 17 0.05 8.64 -16.25
CA SER A 17 -0.79 9.66 -15.62
C SER A 17 -2.22 9.13 -15.69
N TYR A 18 -3.05 9.58 -14.77
CA TYR A 18 -4.47 9.29 -14.79
C TYR A 18 -5.22 10.61 -14.90
N ASN A 19 -6.07 10.74 -15.92
CA ASN A 19 -6.82 11.98 -16.24
C ASN A 19 -5.96 13.26 -16.22
N GLU A 20 -4.74 13.20 -16.79
CA GLU A 20 -3.78 14.31 -16.82
C GLU A 20 -3.33 14.84 -15.45
N THR A 21 -3.79 14.22 -14.36
CA THR A 21 -3.39 14.57 -13.01
C THR A 21 -2.09 13.83 -12.71
N SER A 22 -1.07 14.58 -12.28
CA SER A 22 0.15 13.99 -11.75
C SER A 22 -0.16 13.21 -10.48
N PHE A 23 0.48 12.05 -10.30
CA PHE A 23 0.44 11.38 -9.00
C PHE A 23 1.20 12.23 -8.00
N ASP A 24 0.60 12.47 -6.85
CA ASP A 24 1.31 13.15 -5.79
C ASP A 24 2.33 12.22 -5.14
N ASP A 25 2.08 10.90 -5.11
CA ASP A 25 2.99 9.95 -4.48
C ASP A 25 3.05 8.61 -5.24
N PHE A 26 4.11 8.42 -6.03
CA PHE A 26 4.58 7.09 -6.39
C PHE A 26 5.25 6.47 -5.16
N VAL A 27 4.91 5.22 -4.86
CA VAL A 27 5.33 4.60 -3.60
C VAL A 27 6.31 3.45 -3.85
N GLU A 28 5.88 2.41 -4.56
CA GLU A 28 6.65 1.17 -4.65
C GLU A 28 6.25 0.33 -5.88
N ILE A 29 7.18 -0.51 -6.38
CA ILE A 29 6.95 -1.46 -7.48
C ILE A 29 7.37 -2.87 -7.06
N ILE A 30 6.56 -3.86 -7.42
CA ILE A 30 6.88 -5.28 -7.32
C ILE A 30 6.93 -5.88 -8.72
N GLU A 31 8.00 -6.61 -9.04
CA GLU A 31 8.07 -7.45 -10.24
C GLU A 31 7.74 -8.91 -9.88
N PHE A 32 6.80 -9.49 -10.62
CA PHE A 32 6.45 -10.90 -10.52
C PHE A 32 7.43 -11.78 -11.30
N ALA A 33 7.42 -13.08 -11.01
CA ALA A 33 8.26 -14.05 -11.71
C ALA A 33 7.98 -14.16 -13.23
N ASN A 34 6.76 -13.81 -13.66
CA ASN A 34 6.39 -13.74 -15.08
C ASN A 34 6.77 -12.40 -15.75
N GLY A 35 7.38 -11.47 -15.00
CA GLY A 35 7.78 -10.15 -15.46
C GLY A 35 6.68 -9.08 -15.41
N ASP A 36 5.45 -9.43 -15.00
CA ASP A 36 4.42 -8.43 -14.73
C ASP A 36 4.87 -7.54 -13.58
N LEU A 37 4.50 -6.26 -13.62
CA LEU A 37 4.81 -5.29 -12.57
C LEU A 37 3.53 -4.90 -11.85
N LEU A 38 3.60 -4.69 -10.54
CA LEU A 38 2.60 -3.97 -9.78
C LEU A 38 3.19 -2.70 -9.26
N MET A 39 2.49 -1.59 -9.48
CA MET A 39 2.87 -0.30 -8.97
C MET A 39 1.82 0.20 -7.98
N LEU A 40 2.28 0.52 -6.77
CA LEU A 40 1.50 1.23 -5.76
C LEU A 40 1.70 2.75 -5.93
N ALA A 41 0.59 3.46 -5.96
CA ALA A 41 0.55 4.92 -5.99
C ALA A 41 -0.64 5.44 -5.18
N SER A 42 -0.64 6.73 -4.88
CA SER A 42 -1.83 7.45 -4.41
C SER A 42 -2.30 8.41 -5.51
N SER A 43 -3.61 8.44 -5.77
CA SER A 43 -4.20 9.29 -6.82
C SER A 43 -5.30 10.17 -6.24
N GLN A 44 -5.32 11.45 -6.63
CA GLN A 44 -6.44 12.35 -6.33
C GLN A 44 -7.68 11.93 -7.14
N ASN A 45 -8.80 11.97 -6.43
CA ASN A 45 -10.16 11.54 -6.79
C ASN A 45 -10.51 11.42 -8.29
N ASP A 46 -11.03 10.24 -8.66
CA ASP A 46 -11.57 9.84 -9.96
C ASP A 46 -13.08 9.53 -9.94
N GLY A 47 -13.80 9.98 -8.90
CA GLY A 47 -15.23 9.74 -8.71
C GLY A 47 -15.56 8.57 -7.78
N ILE A 48 -14.57 7.99 -7.10
CA ILE A 48 -14.73 6.83 -6.20
C ILE A 48 -14.95 7.23 -4.73
N GLY A 49 -15.02 8.52 -4.41
CA GLY A 49 -15.11 9.00 -3.03
C GLY A 49 -13.71 9.15 -2.39
N GLY A 50 -13.62 9.84 -1.25
CA GLY A 50 -12.34 10.27 -0.67
C GLY A 50 -11.63 11.37 -1.50
N PHE A 51 -10.63 12.05 -0.90
CA PHE A 51 -9.80 13.01 -1.65
C PHE A 51 -8.65 12.31 -2.39
N TYR A 52 -8.08 11.28 -1.76
CA TYR A 52 -7.04 10.41 -2.30
C TYR A 52 -7.46 8.96 -2.15
N ASN A 53 -7.05 8.11 -3.08
CA ASN A 53 -7.24 6.67 -2.99
C ASN A 53 -5.92 5.93 -3.23
N ILE A 54 -5.75 4.79 -2.55
CA ILE A 54 -4.76 3.78 -2.93
C ILE A 54 -5.08 3.33 -4.34
N MET A 55 -4.15 3.56 -5.26
CA MET A 55 -4.24 3.11 -6.63
C MET A 55 -3.17 2.06 -6.89
N ILE A 56 -3.58 0.96 -7.54
CA ILE A 56 -2.66 -0.07 -7.99
C ILE A 56 -2.80 -0.25 -9.50
N TRP A 57 -1.66 -0.24 -10.18
CA TRP A 57 -1.56 -0.69 -11.56
C TRP A 57 -0.87 -2.01 -11.66
N LYS A 58 -1.47 -2.92 -12.42
CA LYS A 58 -0.74 -4.06 -12.96
C LYS A 58 -0.31 -3.73 -14.37
N LEU A 59 0.97 -3.92 -14.64
CA LEU A 59 1.60 -3.66 -15.92
C LEU A 59 2.17 -4.97 -16.49
N SER A 60 2.16 -5.11 -17.81
CA SER A 60 2.89 -6.17 -18.49
C SER A 60 4.41 -5.95 -18.38
N PRO A 61 5.26 -6.93 -18.76
CA PRO A 61 6.71 -6.77 -18.79
C PRO A 61 7.19 -5.62 -19.70
N SER A 62 6.39 -5.26 -20.70
CA SER A 62 6.60 -4.14 -21.62
C SER A 62 6.02 -2.80 -21.13
N GLY A 63 5.50 -2.75 -19.90
CA GLY A 63 4.90 -1.56 -19.30
C GLY A 63 3.53 -1.20 -19.90
N ASN A 64 2.77 -2.15 -20.43
CA ASN A 64 1.38 -1.87 -20.82
C ASN A 64 0.48 -2.05 -19.60
N VAL A 65 -0.48 -1.13 -19.37
CA VAL A 65 -1.45 -1.28 -18.29
C VAL A 65 -2.35 -2.49 -18.59
N LEU A 66 -2.31 -3.48 -17.71
CA LEU A 66 -3.22 -4.63 -17.72
C LEU A 66 -4.51 -4.31 -16.98
N TRP A 67 -4.40 -3.66 -15.82
CA TRP A 67 -5.53 -3.11 -15.08
C TRP A 67 -5.12 -2.01 -14.11
N THR A 68 -6.13 -1.23 -13.71
CA THR A 68 -6.08 -0.23 -12.65
C THR A 68 -7.17 -0.51 -11.63
N LYS A 69 -6.83 -0.44 -10.33
CA LYS A 69 -7.78 -0.59 -9.23
C LYS A 69 -7.54 0.48 -8.17
N TYR A 70 -8.63 0.87 -7.52
CA TYR A 70 -8.66 1.87 -6.46
C TYR A 70 -9.26 1.27 -5.20
N TYR A 71 -8.74 1.67 -4.04
CA TYR A 71 -9.15 1.16 -2.74
C TYR A 71 -9.24 2.30 -1.73
N GLY A 72 -10.30 2.30 -0.92
CA GLY A 72 -10.58 3.36 0.08
C GLY A 72 -12.05 3.76 0.17
N GLY A 73 -12.78 3.60 -0.94
CA GLY A 73 -14.20 3.97 -1.02
C GLY A 73 -14.40 5.46 -0.73
N ASP A 74 -15.38 5.79 0.11
CA ASP A 74 -15.69 7.18 0.45
C ASP A 74 -14.62 7.89 1.32
N ASN A 75 -13.64 7.14 1.84
CA ASN A 75 -12.60 7.68 2.70
C ASN A 75 -11.34 8.01 1.92
N SER A 76 -10.60 9.01 2.38
CA SER A 76 -9.30 9.29 1.79
C SER A 76 -8.30 8.25 2.25
N THR A 77 -7.62 7.56 1.35
CA THR A 77 -6.59 6.57 1.67
C THR A 77 -5.28 6.88 0.96
N SER A 78 -4.19 6.38 1.53
CA SER A 78 -2.88 6.41 0.91
C SER A 78 -2.10 5.16 1.31
N GLY A 79 -1.43 4.56 0.34
CA GLY A 79 -0.60 3.38 0.55
C GLY A 79 0.84 3.81 0.76
N ASN A 80 1.50 3.25 1.76
CA ASN A 80 2.90 3.55 2.07
C ASN A 80 3.86 2.40 1.71
N SER A 81 3.34 1.18 1.62
CA SER A 81 4.14 0.00 1.27
C SER A 81 3.26 -1.11 0.71
N ILE A 82 3.82 -1.90 -0.20
CA ILE A 82 3.20 -3.12 -0.74
C ILE A 82 4.20 -4.28 -0.68
N THR A 83 3.74 -5.48 -0.35
CA THR A 83 4.54 -6.70 -0.45
C THR A 83 3.76 -7.84 -1.08
N PHE A 84 4.45 -8.75 -1.75
CA PHE A 84 3.85 -9.98 -2.28
C PHE A 84 4.02 -11.14 -1.30
N ASN A 85 2.90 -11.72 -0.87
CA ASN A 85 2.86 -12.95 -0.11
C ASN A 85 2.83 -14.15 -1.06
N LYS A 86 4.00 -14.76 -1.28
CA LYS A 86 4.15 -15.93 -2.16
C LYS A 86 3.33 -17.14 -1.71
N ASN A 87 3.15 -17.32 -0.40
CA ASN A 87 2.46 -18.48 0.16
C ASN A 87 0.94 -18.41 -0.09
N ARG A 88 0.37 -17.21 -0.03
CA ARG A 88 -1.08 -16.98 -0.26
C ARG A 88 -1.41 -16.50 -1.67
N ASN A 89 -0.40 -16.24 -2.50
CA ASN A 89 -0.54 -15.60 -3.80
C ASN A 89 -1.37 -14.30 -3.71
N SER A 90 -1.03 -13.47 -2.73
CA SER A 90 -1.74 -12.22 -2.41
C SER A 90 -0.77 -11.07 -2.21
N LEU A 91 -1.28 -9.84 -2.23
CA LEU A 91 -0.53 -8.62 -1.97
C LEU A 91 -1.04 -7.98 -0.70
N LEU A 92 -0.11 -7.49 0.11
CA LEU A 92 -0.40 -6.81 1.36
C LEU A 92 0.02 -5.36 1.21
N ILE A 93 -0.91 -4.46 1.47
CA ILE A 93 -0.72 -3.02 1.43
C ILE A 93 -0.89 -2.47 2.83
N ALA A 94 0.09 -1.68 3.26
CA ALA A 94 0.02 -0.91 4.50
C ALA A 94 -0.06 0.58 4.15
N GLY A 95 -0.98 1.27 4.78
CA GLY A 95 -1.24 2.68 4.51
C GLY A 95 -2.06 3.34 5.61
N TYR A 96 -2.63 4.48 5.30
CA TYR A 96 -3.55 5.16 6.21
C TYR A 96 -4.88 5.46 5.54
N LEU A 97 -5.88 5.67 6.38
CA LEU A 97 -7.22 6.08 6.01
C LEU A 97 -7.62 7.28 6.86
N GLU A 98 -8.19 8.28 6.20
CA GLU A 98 -8.70 9.50 6.78
C GLU A 98 -10.18 9.65 6.46
N ARG A 99 -10.95 10.03 7.48
CA ARG A 99 -12.36 10.36 7.35
C ARG A 99 -12.57 11.82 7.75
N PRO A 100 -13.47 12.55 7.09
CA PRO A 100 -13.80 13.91 7.50
C PRO A 100 -14.15 13.97 9.00
N GLY A 101 -13.46 14.83 9.74
CA GLY A 101 -13.70 15.05 11.18
C GLY A 101 -13.16 13.96 12.12
N LEU A 102 -12.41 12.97 11.63
CA LEU A 102 -11.78 11.93 12.46
C LEU A 102 -10.26 11.95 12.34
N LYS A 103 -9.59 11.42 13.37
CA LYS A 103 -8.14 11.17 13.32
C LYS A 103 -7.82 10.13 12.26
N GLN A 104 -6.66 10.29 11.61
CA GLN A 104 -6.06 9.31 10.71
C GLN A 104 -5.94 7.95 11.41
N ARG A 105 -6.29 6.89 10.68
CA ARG A 105 -6.21 5.50 11.13
C ARG A 105 -5.26 4.72 10.25
N GLY A 106 -4.67 3.67 10.82
CA GLY A 106 -3.98 2.71 10.02
C GLY A 106 -4.94 1.97 9.10
N TYR A 107 -4.50 1.64 7.89
CA TYR A 107 -5.28 0.87 6.93
C TYR A 107 -4.41 -0.26 6.37
N LEU A 108 -4.92 -1.48 6.54
CA LEU A 108 -4.31 -2.69 6.00
C LEU A 108 -5.25 -3.29 4.97
N LEU A 109 -4.72 -3.56 3.80
CA LEU A 109 -5.46 -4.11 2.67
C LEU A 109 -4.72 -5.33 2.15
N GLU A 110 -5.44 -6.43 1.94
CA GLU A 110 -4.96 -7.59 1.23
C GLU A 110 -5.81 -7.81 -0.01
N ILE A 111 -5.15 -7.98 -1.15
CA ILE A 111 -5.77 -8.24 -2.44
C ILE A 111 -5.17 -9.47 -3.11
N ASP A 112 -5.93 -10.12 -3.98
CA ASP A 112 -5.40 -11.16 -4.85
C ASP A 112 -4.59 -10.56 -6.04
N THR A 113 -3.94 -11.40 -6.84
CA THR A 113 -3.17 -10.98 -8.01
C THR A 113 -4.01 -10.39 -9.17
N SER A 114 -5.33 -10.45 -9.05
CA SER A 114 -6.31 -9.86 -9.98
C SER A 114 -6.85 -8.52 -9.46
N GLY A 115 -6.45 -8.09 -8.26
CA GLY A 115 -6.87 -6.85 -7.64
C GLY A 115 -8.22 -6.92 -6.92
N ASN A 116 -8.68 -8.11 -6.54
CA ASN A 116 -9.88 -8.25 -5.70
C ASN A 116 -9.50 -8.20 -4.23
N ILE A 117 -10.29 -7.50 -3.43
CA ILE A 117 -10.11 -7.42 -1.97
C ILE A 117 -10.35 -8.80 -1.37
N MET A 118 -9.34 -9.32 -0.68
CA MET A 118 -9.44 -10.51 0.15
C MET A 118 -9.75 -10.14 1.60
N HIS A 119 -9.05 -9.13 2.12
CA HIS A 119 -9.25 -8.63 3.48
C HIS A 119 -8.95 -7.13 3.54
N GLU A 120 -9.67 -6.42 4.40
CA GLU A 120 -9.37 -5.03 4.74
C GLU A 120 -9.58 -4.81 6.24
N ARG A 121 -8.74 -3.97 6.85
CA ARG A 121 -8.83 -3.66 8.28
C ARG A 121 -8.35 -2.25 8.56
N GLU A 122 -9.18 -1.52 9.28
CA GLU A 122 -8.78 -0.29 9.95
C GLU A 122 -8.12 -0.60 11.30
N VAL A 123 -7.04 0.12 11.59
CA VAL A 123 -6.28 -0.02 12.83
C VAL A 123 -6.35 1.31 13.57
N ILE A 124 -7.08 1.29 14.69
CA ILE A 124 -7.14 2.42 15.62
C ILE A 124 -5.98 2.25 16.61
N MET A 125 -5.02 3.17 16.58
CA MET A 125 -3.89 3.16 17.51
C MET A 125 -4.29 3.92 18.79
N ASN A 126 -4.68 3.17 19.83
CA ASN A 126 -4.97 3.75 21.14
C ASN A 126 -3.66 3.97 21.91
N SER A 127 -3.16 5.19 21.80
CA SER A 127 -2.26 5.93 22.71
C SER A 127 -1.51 5.17 23.83
N VAL A 128 -0.18 5.10 23.71
CA VAL A 128 0.72 5.51 24.81
C VAL A 128 1.85 6.39 24.26
N ALA A 129 1.48 7.50 23.62
CA ALA A 129 2.29 8.70 23.34
C ALA A 129 1.57 9.50 22.25
N TYR A 130 0.62 10.34 22.63
CA TYR A 130 0.12 11.36 21.70
C TYR A 130 0.83 12.67 22.04
N SER A 131 1.83 13.03 21.24
CA SER A 131 2.12 14.46 21.03
C SER A 131 1.21 14.95 19.89
N ALA A 132 0.72 16.19 19.98
CA ALA A 132 -0.24 16.77 19.04
C ALA A 132 0.29 16.98 17.59
N LYS A 133 1.40 16.33 17.24
CA LYS A 133 2.04 16.36 15.91
C LYS A 133 2.17 14.99 15.24
N ALA A 134 1.88 13.88 15.93
CA ALA A 134 2.14 12.54 15.38
C ALA A 134 1.10 12.12 14.33
N ARG A 135 1.55 11.89 13.09
CA ARG A 135 0.76 11.19 12.05
C ARG A 135 0.78 9.68 12.32
N VAL A 136 -0.33 8.99 12.02
CA VAL A 136 -0.42 7.53 12.11
C VAL A 136 0.10 6.93 10.81
N ALA A 137 1.32 6.40 10.81
CA ALA A 137 1.90 5.77 9.63
C ALA A 137 1.86 4.23 9.74
N CYS A 138 0.92 3.55 9.08
CA CYS A 138 1.23 2.17 8.68
C CYS A 138 2.27 2.26 7.58
N LYS A 139 3.51 1.86 7.88
CA LYS A 139 4.65 2.16 7.03
C LYS A 139 5.17 0.94 6.29
N TYR A 140 4.99 -0.26 6.85
CA TYR A 140 5.58 -1.47 6.29
C TYR A 140 4.59 -2.63 6.29
N ALA A 141 4.53 -3.36 5.18
CA ALA A 141 3.86 -4.65 5.09
C ALA A 141 4.89 -5.75 4.83
N PHE A 142 4.80 -6.88 5.53
CA PHE A 142 5.64 -8.06 5.28
C PHE A 142 4.82 -9.34 5.53
N ALA A 143 5.15 -10.38 4.77
CA ALA A 143 4.58 -11.70 4.94
C ALA A 143 5.54 -12.57 5.76
N LEU A 144 5.04 -13.27 6.78
CA LEU A 144 5.85 -14.26 7.50
C LEU A 144 5.87 -15.62 6.76
N PRO A 145 6.91 -16.44 6.97
CA PRO A 145 7.05 -17.75 6.33
C PRO A 145 5.89 -18.73 6.58
N ASP A 146 5.16 -18.58 7.68
CA ASP A 146 4.01 -19.38 8.09
C ASP A 146 2.68 -18.89 7.50
N ALA A 147 2.72 -17.96 6.54
CA ALA A 147 1.58 -17.29 5.92
C ALA A 147 0.78 -16.37 6.86
N THR A 148 1.28 -16.15 8.08
CA THR A 148 0.80 -15.12 8.98
C THR A 148 1.12 -13.75 8.39
N ILE A 149 0.11 -12.91 8.21
CA ILE A 149 0.27 -11.56 7.66
C ILE A 149 0.66 -10.66 8.81
N MET A 150 1.71 -9.86 8.64
CA MET A 150 2.01 -8.79 9.58
C MET A 150 2.06 -7.47 8.82
N GLY A 151 1.04 -6.64 9.01
CA GLY A 151 1.21 -5.20 8.82
C GLY A 151 2.00 -4.67 10.00
N ILE A 152 3.14 -4.02 9.76
CA ILE A 152 3.81 -3.21 10.78
C ILE A 152 3.29 -1.79 10.68
N VAL A 153 2.68 -1.34 11.77
CA VAL A 153 2.32 0.06 11.97
C VAL A 153 3.35 0.71 12.88
N THR A 154 3.99 1.79 12.40
CA THR A 154 4.98 2.56 13.16
C THR A 154 4.46 3.97 13.39
N SER A 155 4.40 4.45 14.63
CA SER A 155 4.26 5.89 14.85
C SER A 155 5.52 6.63 14.36
N GLU A 156 5.39 7.90 13.98
CA GLU A 156 6.54 8.74 13.59
C GLU A 156 7.65 8.77 14.67
N ASP A 157 7.25 8.55 15.92
CA ASP A 157 8.15 8.50 17.08
C ASP A 157 9.01 7.22 17.13
N ARG A 158 8.81 6.25 16.21
CA ARG A 158 9.53 4.95 16.10
C ARG A 158 9.48 4.03 17.33
N ASP A 159 8.87 4.47 18.43
CA ASP A 159 8.85 3.76 19.71
C ASP A 159 7.76 2.69 19.82
N SER A 160 6.97 2.45 18.77
CA SER A 160 5.94 1.42 18.80
C SER A 160 5.73 0.78 17.44
N VAL A 161 5.90 -0.54 17.40
CA VAL A 161 5.71 -1.40 16.23
C VAL A 161 4.53 -2.30 16.53
N TYR A 162 3.41 -2.11 15.84
CA TYR A 162 2.25 -2.97 16.00
C TYR A 162 2.24 -3.98 14.86
N ALA A 163 2.40 -5.26 15.19
CA ALA A 163 2.14 -6.34 14.28
C ALA A 163 0.64 -6.63 14.26
N VAL A 164 -0.02 -6.40 13.13
CA VAL A 164 -1.40 -6.83 12.95
C VAL A 164 -1.38 -8.16 12.23
N ASN A 165 -1.57 -9.21 13.01
CA ASN A 165 -1.89 -10.53 12.50
C ASN A 165 -3.41 -10.66 12.31
N TRP A 166 -3.85 -11.27 11.21
CA TRP A 166 -5.25 -11.73 11.07
C TRP A 166 -5.63 -12.80 12.11
N THR A 167 -4.66 -13.30 12.89
CA THR A 167 -4.84 -14.29 13.96
C THR A 167 -4.13 -13.95 15.30
N VAL A 168 -3.93 -12.66 15.63
CA VAL A 168 -3.37 -12.13 16.93
C VAL A 168 -1.84 -12.26 17.07
N ILE A 169 -1.15 -11.17 17.49
CA ILE A 169 -0.20 -11.00 18.61
C ILE A 169 0.14 -9.50 18.73
N LEU A 170 0.00 -8.91 19.92
CA LEU A 170 0.60 -7.62 20.28
C LEU A 170 2.09 -7.85 20.60
N ILE A 171 3.01 -7.27 19.83
CA ILE A 171 4.42 -7.23 20.19
C ILE A 171 4.71 -5.82 20.71
N SER A 172 4.89 -5.65 22.02
CA SER A 172 5.49 -4.42 22.55
C SER A 172 7.01 -4.59 22.54
N PHE A 173 7.73 -3.64 21.96
CA PHE A 173 9.16 -3.50 22.23
C PHE A 173 9.28 -2.73 23.55
N GLY A 174 9.88 -3.38 24.55
CA GLY A 174 10.24 -2.75 25.83
C GLY A 174 11.62 -2.14 25.77
#